data_AF-A0AAW0WA05-F1
#
_entry.id   AF-A0AAW0WA05-F1
#
_cell.length_a   1.000
_cell.length_b   1.000
_cell.length_c   1.000
_cell.angle_alpha   90.00
_cell.angle_beta   90.00
_cell.angle_gamma   90.00
#
_symmetry.space_group_name_H-M   'P 1'
#
loop_
_entity.id
_entity.type
_entity.pdbx_description
1 polymer ?
#
loop_
_entity_poly.entity_id
_entity_poly.type
_entity_poly.pdbx_seq_one_letter_code
_entity_poly.pdbx_strand_id
1 'polypeptide(L)'
;MRLCAYYLFTEKRRNYTLDSVANFHLKNGAVMWRINWLADRSPRGLANSCGIMVNYRYFLEECECNSRTYLETMKVIASDTVTFLAKAAEDIIKKSPSDPGSSPLLPRSPSPPVITITPDSKI
;
A
#
# COMPACT_ATOMS: atom_id res chain seq x y z
N MET A 1 -4.11 8.82 -6.33
CA MET A 1 -3.06 8.58 -5.30
C MET A 1 -3.62 8.22 -3.93
N ARG A 2 -4.56 9.00 -3.37
CA ARG A 2 -5.19 8.71 -2.05
C ARG A 2 -5.72 7.28 -1.89
N LEU A 3 -6.53 6.79 -2.84
CA LEU A 3 -7.06 5.41 -2.81
C LEU A 3 -5.97 4.33 -2.83
N CYS A 4 -4.87 4.55 -3.58
CA CYS A 4 -3.74 3.61 -3.59
C CYS A 4 -3.02 3.59 -2.25
N ALA A 5 -2.78 4.76 -1.63
CA ALA A 5 -2.21 4.85 -0.30
C ALA A 5 -3.09 4.13 0.74
N TYR A 6 -4.41 4.33 0.67
CA TYR A 6 -5.37 3.65 1.53
C TYR A 6 -5.37 2.12 1.34
N TYR A 7 -5.39 1.65 0.08
CA TYR A 7 -5.30 0.23 -0.24
C TYR A 7 -4.02 -0.44 0.29
N LEU A 8 -2.89 0.25 0.22
CA LEU A 8 -1.60 -0.27 0.67
C LEU A 8 -1.43 -0.20 2.19
N PHE A 9 -1.88 0.90 2.81
CA PHE A 9 -1.62 1.21 4.21
C PHE A 9 -2.71 0.68 5.15
N THR A 10 -3.98 0.83 4.76
CA THR A 10 -5.15 0.58 5.61
C THR A 10 -5.79 -0.77 5.33
N GLU A 11 -5.98 -1.17 4.06
CA GLU A 11 -6.67 -2.42 3.73
C GLU A 11 -5.86 -3.67 4.13
N LYS A 12 -6.53 -4.62 4.81
CA LYS A 12 -5.89 -5.82 5.37
C LYS A 12 -6.55 -7.12 4.91
N ARG A 13 -5.75 -8.18 4.82
CA ARG A 13 -6.19 -9.58 4.68
C ARG A 13 -5.53 -10.41 5.78
N ARG A 14 -6.35 -11.04 6.64
CA ARG A 14 -5.86 -11.80 7.80
C ARG A 14 -4.88 -10.99 8.66
N ASN A 15 -5.23 -9.74 8.93
CA ASN A 15 -4.45 -8.73 9.68
C ASN A 15 -3.17 -8.20 9.01
N TYR A 16 -2.75 -8.73 7.86
CA TYR A 16 -1.61 -8.21 7.09
C TYR A 16 -2.07 -7.33 5.93
N THR A 17 -1.17 -6.56 5.32
CA THR A 17 -1.49 -5.79 4.11
C THR A 17 -2.10 -6.67 3.02
N LEU A 18 -3.12 -6.13 2.34
CA LEU A 18 -3.88 -6.86 1.32
C LEU A 18 -3.03 -7.19 0.07
N ASP A 19 -2.16 -6.26 -0.33
CA ASP A 19 -1.23 -6.44 -1.45
C ASP A 19 -0.08 -7.39 -1.09
N SER A 20 0.16 -8.39 -1.93
CA SER A 20 1.17 -9.43 -1.66
C SER A 20 2.60 -8.90 -1.72
N VAL A 21 2.88 -7.91 -2.57
CA VAL A 21 4.22 -7.32 -2.73
C VAL A 21 4.52 -6.40 -1.55
N ALA A 22 3.55 -5.58 -1.13
CA ALA A 22 3.63 -4.79 0.09
C ALA A 22 3.90 -5.69 1.29
N ASN A 23 3.13 -6.79 1.42
CA ASN A 23 3.30 -7.74 2.51
C ASN A 23 4.71 -8.35 2.51
N PHE A 24 5.25 -8.72 1.34
CA PHE A 24 6.61 -9.25 1.22
C PHE A 24 7.66 -8.25 1.73
N HIS A 25 7.62 -6.99 1.28
CA HIS A 25 8.60 -5.99 1.67
C HIS A 25 8.51 -5.60 3.15
N LEU A 26 7.30 -5.45 3.67
CA LEU A 26 7.07 -5.08 5.07
C LEU A 26 7.50 -6.21 6.02
N LYS A 27 7.26 -7.48 5.66
CA LYS A 27 7.81 -8.64 6.40
C LYS A 27 9.33 -8.62 6.46
N ASN A 28 9.98 -8.15 5.41
CA ASN A 28 11.42 -8.02 5.35
C ASN A 28 11.93 -6.72 6.01
N GLY A 29 11.07 -5.89 6.61
CA GLY A 29 11.49 -4.69 7.35
C GLY A 29 11.63 -3.42 6.52
N ALA A 30 11.10 -3.40 5.29
CA ALA A 30 11.09 -2.18 4.50
C ALA A 30 10.10 -1.14 5.04
N VAL A 31 10.38 0.12 4.75
CA VAL A 31 9.45 1.23 4.93
C VAL A 31 8.73 1.51 3.61
N MET A 32 7.41 1.66 3.65
CA MET A 32 6.63 2.12 2.50
C MET A 32 6.94 3.60 2.23
N TRP A 33 7.87 3.83 1.31
CA TRP A 33 8.58 5.10 1.22
C TRP A 33 7.88 6.12 0.33
N ARG A 34 7.53 5.73 -0.91
CA ARG A 34 6.94 6.66 -1.89
C ARG A 34 6.03 5.94 -2.86
N ILE A 35 4.92 6.58 -3.21
CA ILE A 35 4.01 6.12 -4.27
C ILE A 35 4.28 6.98 -5.52
N ASN A 36 4.60 6.34 -6.62
CA ASN A 36 4.97 6.97 -7.88
C ASN A 36 3.81 6.89 -8.86
N TRP A 37 3.27 8.05 -9.23
CA TRP A 37 2.22 8.15 -10.24
C TRP A 37 2.80 7.92 -11.64
N LEU A 38 2.13 7.09 -12.44
CA LEU A 38 2.45 6.83 -13.84
C LEU A 38 3.92 6.38 -14.06
N ALA A 39 4.46 5.61 -13.12
CA ALA A 39 5.82 5.10 -13.16
C ALA A 39 6.00 3.93 -14.14
N ASP A 40 4.97 3.08 -14.29
CA ASP A 40 4.94 2.03 -15.31
C ASP A 40 3.85 2.32 -16.35
N ARG A 41 4.26 2.88 -17.50
CA ARG A 41 3.37 3.19 -18.63
C ARG A 41 3.18 2.01 -19.59
N SER A 42 3.76 0.84 -19.30
CA SER A 42 3.53 -0.34 -20.12
C SER A 42 2.05 -0.75 -20.08
N PRO A 43 1.53 -1.43 -21.12
CA PRO A 43 0.17 -1.95 -21.09
C PRO A 43 -0.11 -2.82 -19.84
N ARG A 44 0.90 -3.56 -19.38
CA ARG A 44 0.84 -4.37 -18.16
C ARG A 44 0.74 -3.50 -16.90
N GLY A 45 1.57 -2.47 -16.75
CA GLY A 45 1.54 -1.57 -15.60
C GLY A 45 0.22 -0.82 -15.47
N LEU A 46 -0.30 -0.33 -16.60
CA LEU A 46 -1.61 0.31 -16.66
C LEU A 46 -2.75 -0.64 -16.31
N ALA A 47 -2.75 -1.88 -16.83
CA ALA A 47 -3.76 -2.88 -16.51
C ALA A 47 -3.68 -3.36 -15.05
N ASN A 48 -2.47 -3.49 -14.50
CA ASN A 48 -2.26 -4.06 -13.17
C ASN A 48 -2.48 -3.05 -12.06
N SER A 49 -2.06 -1.79 -12.20
CA SER A 49 -2.06 -0.82 -11.09
C SER A 49 -2.32 0.61 -11.54
N CYS A 50 -2.95 0.81 -12.71
CA CYS A 50 -3.12 2.12 -13.33
C CYS A 50 -1.77 2.86 -13.53
N GLY A 51 -0.69 2.10 -13.73
CA GLY A 51 0.68 2.59 -13.87
C GLY A 51 1.31 3.11 -12.58
N ILE A 52 0.70 2.83 -11.43
CA ILE A 52 1.25 3.20 -10.12
C ILE A 52 2.30 2.18 -9.69
N MET A 53 3.44 2.67 -9.22
CA MET A 53 4.49 1.87 -8.57
C MET A 53 4.79 2.43 -7.18
N VAL A 54 5.44 1.62 -6.35
CA VAL A 54 5.82 2.02 -4.99
C VAL A 54 7.30 1.75 -4.77
N ASN A 55 7.97 2.66 -4.06
CA ASN A 55 9.29 2.43 -3.50
C ASN A 55 9.14 1.91 -2.06
N TYR A 56 9.75 0.76 -1.80
CA TYR A 56 9.97 0.24 -0.46
C TYR A 56 11.44 0.45 -0.11
N ARG A 57 11.71 1.25 0.93
CA ARG A 57 13.07 1.61 1.31
C ARG A 57 13.52 0.77 2.50
N TYR A 58 14.70 0.19 2.40
CA TYR A 58 15.33 -0.55 3.49
C TYR A 58 16.32 0.36 4.20
N PHE A 59 16.03 0.65 5.47
CA PHE A 59 17.00 1.23 6.39
C PHE A 59 17.66 0.06 7.13
N LEU A 60 18.92 -0.25 6.80
CA LEU A 60 19.57 -1.48 7.27
C LEU A 60 19.59 -1.58 8.80
N GLU A 61 19.79 -0.46 9.49
CA GLU A 61 19.82 -0.38 10.96
C GLU A 61 18.45 -0.63 11.60
N GLU A 62 17.35 -0.34 10.89
CA GLU A 62 15.98 -0.44 11.41
C GLU A 62 15.24 -1.67 10.90
N CYS A 63 15.84 -2.41 9.96
CA CYS A 63 15.19 -3.49 9.21
C CYS A 63 14.57 -4.55 10.12
N GLU A 64 15.32 -5.01 11.12
CA GLU A 64 14.84 -6.02 12.08
C GLU A 64 13.70 -5.46 12.95
N CYS A 65 13.84 -4.24 13.45
CA CYS A 65 12.84 -3.58 14.27
C CYS A 65 11.52 -3.37 13.48
N ASN A 66 11.63 -2.96 12.22
CA ASN A 66 10.52 -2.74 11.32
C ASN A 66 9.80 -4.04 10.98
N SER A 67 10.56 -5.11 10.69
CA SER A 67 10.04 -6.45 10.43
C SER A 67 9.26 -6.97 11.64
N ARG A 68 9.87 -6.89 12.83
CA ARG A 68 9.24 -7.29 14.10
C ARG A 68 7.96 -6.51 14.34
N THR A 69 8.00 -5.19 14.21
CA THR A 69 6.83 -4.31 14.36
C THR A 69 5.69 -4.75 13.45
N TYR A 70 5.98 -5.04 12.19
CA TYR A 70 4.94 -5.47 11.24
C TYR A 70 4.39 -6.86 11.55
N LEU A 71 5.23 -7.81 11.96
CA LEU A 71 4.81 -9.19 12.26
C LEU A 71 4.03 -9.30 13.58
N GLU A 72 4.45 -8.58 14.61
CA GLU A 72 3.89 -8.70 15.96
C GLU A 72 2.69 -7.77 16.17
N THR A 73 2.75 -6.54 15.65
CA THR A 73 1.74 -5.50 15.89
C THR A 73 0.88 -5.19 14.68
N MET A 74 1.19 -5.79 13.52
CA MET A 74 0.51 -5.53 12.24
C MET A 74 0.55 -4.06 11.78
N LYS A 75 1.43 -3.27 12.38
CA LYS A 75 1.64 -1.85 12.06
C LYS A 75 2.53 -1.71 10.83
N VAL A 76 2.05 -0.94 9.86
CA VAL A 76 2.82 -0.57 8.67
C VAL A 76 3.65 0.66 8.97
N ILE A 77 4.95 0.61 8.68
CA ILE A 77 5.85 1.76 8.73
C ILE A 77 5.91 2.36 7.34
N ALA A 78 5.55 3.64 7.23
CA ALA A 78 5.44 4.37 5.97
C ALA A 78 5.95 5.80 6.15
N SER A 79 6.32 6.45 5.05
CA SER A 79 6.67 7.87 5.09
C SER A 79 5.47 8.75 5.42
N ASP A 80 5.74 9.98 5.84
CA ASP A 80 4.71 10.96 6.18
C ASP A 80 3.78 11.26 4.99
N THR A 81 4.33 11.29 3.78
CA THR A 81 3.55 11.54 2.56
C THR A 81 2.55 10.41 2.31
N VAL A 82 2.96 9.16 2.47
CA VAL A 82 2.08 8.00 2.31
C VAL A 82 0.99 8.00 3.39
N THR A 83 1.39 8.23 4.64
CA THR A 83 0.47 8.28 5.78
C THR A 83 -0.56 9.40 5.62
N PHE A 84 -0.13 10.58 5.17
CA PHE A 84 -1.02 11.71 4.89
C PHE A 84 -2.03 11.37 3.80
N LEU A 85 -1.59 10.78 2.69
CA LEU A 85 -2.49 10.38 1.60
C LEU A 85 -3.51 9.32 2.02
N ALA A 86 -3.09 8.35 2.85
CA ALA A 86 -3.96 7.30 3.36
C ALA A 86 -5.04 7.87 4.31
N LYS A 87 -4.64 8.71 5.28
CA LYS A 87 -5.58 9.38 6.20
C LYS A 87 -6.56 10.28 5.46
N ALA A 88 -6.08 11.08 4.51
CA ALA A 88 -6.94 11.92 3.69
C ALA A 88 -7.95 11.12 2.85
N ALA A 89 -7.62 9.89 2.45
CA ALA A 89 -8.57 8.99 1.79
C ALA A 89 -9.61 8.45 2.79
N GLU A 90 -9.16 8.02 3.96
CA GLU A 90 -10.00 7.49 5.03
C GLU A 90 -11.05 8.51 5.48
N ASP A 91 -10.67 9.77 5.64
CA ASP A 91 -11.61 10.85 5.99
C ASP A 91 -12.71 11.03 4.92
N ILE A 92 -12.36 10.91 3.64
CA ILE A 92 -13.31 10.99 2.52
C ILE A 92 -14.27 9.80 2.55
N ILE A 93 -13.73 8.59 2.75
CA ILE A 93 -14.51 7.35 2.81
C ILE A 93 -15.45 7.34 4.02
N LYS A 94 -15.02 7.86 5.17
CA LYS A 94 -15.86 7.97 6.37
C LYS A 94 -16.91 9.07 6.28
N LYS A 95 -16.63 10.15 5.55
CA LYS A 95 -17.54 11.29 5.39
C LYS A 95 -18.59 11.08 4.29
N SER A 96 -18.40 10.12 3.38
CA SER A 96 -19.45 9.78 2.43
C SER A 96 -20.69 9.25 3.19
N PRO A 97 -21.90 9.78 2.95
CA PRO A 97 -23.10 9.29 3.60
C PRO A 97 -23.21 7.80 3.28
N SER A 98 -23.15 6.97 4.32
CA SER A 98 -23.33 5.53 4.19
C SER A 98 -24.73 5.27 3.64
N ASP A 99 -24.83 4.78 2.41
CA ASP A 99 -26.07 4.20 1.93
C ASP A 99 -26.39 2.99 2.84
N PRO A 100 -27.52 2.96 3.59
CA PRO A 100 -27.75 1.98 4.66
C PRO A 100 -27.86 0.52 4.19
N GLY A 101 -27.79 0.25 2.88
CA GLY A 101 -27.97 -1.07 2.29
C GLY A 101 -26.73 -1.69 1.64
N SER A 102 -25.63 -0.94 1.47
CA SER A 102 -24.43 -1.48 0.85
C SER A 102 -23.38 -1.75 1.91
N SER A 103 -23.23 -3.00 2.34
CA SER A 103 -21.87 -3.48 2.63
C SER A 103 -21.01 -3.06 1.43
N PRO A 104 -19.80 -2.51 1.60
CA PRO A 104 -18.93 -2.26 0.48
C PRO A 104 -18.55 -3.64 -0.06
N LEU A 105 -19.39 -4.16 -0.93
CA LEU A 105 -19.03 -5.13 -1.94
C LEU A 105 -18.07 -4.34 -2.83
N LEU A 106 -16.83 -4.20 -2.36
CA LEU A 106 -15.71 -4.26 -3.29
C LEU A 106 -16.08 -5.42 -4.22
N PRO A 107 -16.28 -5.16 -5.52
CA PRO A 107 -16.63 -6.22 -6.45
C PRO A 107 -15.67 -7.37 -6.17
N ARG A 108 -16.18 -8.61 -6.03
CA ARG A 108 -15.32 -9.79 -5.86
C ARG A 108 -14.30 -9.73 -7.01
N SER A 109 -13.13 -9.19 -6.71
CA SER A 109 -12.34 -8.58 -7.76
C SER A 109 -11.60 -9.68 -8.50
N PRO A 110 -11.35 -9.50 -9.81
CA PRO A 110 -10.21 -10.17 -10.42
C PRO A 110 -9.00 -9.89 -9.52
N SER A 111 -8.11 -10.88 -9.40
CA SER A 111 -6.87 -10.85 -8.59
C SER A 111 -6.41 -9.42 -8.26
N PRO A 112 -6.29 -9.06 -6.96
CA PRO A 112 -6.01 -7.68 -6.56
C PRO A 112 -4.80 -7.13 -7.30
N PRO A 113 -4.84 -5.84 -7.69
CA PRO A 113 -3.77 -5.19 -8.44
C PRO A 113 -2.45 -5.38 -7.69
N VAL A 114 -1.49 -6.07 -8.30
CA VAL A 114 -0.15 -6.29 -7.72
C VAL A 114 0.69 -5.07 -8.07
N ILE A 115 0.98 -4.25 -7.06
CA ILE A 115 1.79 -3.05 -7.26
C ILE A 115 3.25 -3.46 -7.41
N THR A 116 3.83 -3.09 -8.55
CA THR A 116 5.22 -3.45 -8.89
C THR A 116 6.20 -2.44 -8.28
N ILE A 117 7.39 -2.92 -7.95
CA ILE A 117 8.44 -2.15 -7.27
C ILE A 117 9.17 -1.28 -8.29
N THR A 118 9.30 0.00 -8.02
CA THR A 118 10.28 0.84 -8.74
C THR A 118 11.64 0.53 -8.13
N PRO A 119 12.64 0.06 -8.91
CA PRO A 119 14.00 -0.01 -8.41
C PRO A 119 14.46 1.41 -8.10
N ASP A 120 14.63 1.74 -6.81
CA ASP A 120 15.36 2.94 -6.46
C ASP A 120 16.83 2.65 -6.78
N SER A 121 17.31 3.22 -7.88
CA SER A 121 18.74 3.28 -8.16
C SER A 121 19.40 4.14 -7.08
N LYS A 122 19.89 3.50 -6.02
CA LYS A 122 21.19 3.73 -5.38
C LYS A 122 21.23 3.03 -4.00
N ILE A 123 22.21 2.14 -3.91
CA ILE A 123 22.94 1.78 -2.68
C ILE A 123 23.33 3.07 -1.95
#